data_AF-A0A935CZZ0-F1
#
_entry.id   AF-A0A935CZZ0-F1
#
_cell.length_a   1.000
_cell.length_b   1.000
_cell.length_c   1.000
_cell.angle_alpha   90.00
_cell.angle_beta   90.00
_cell.angle_gamma   90.00
#
_symmetry.space_group_name_H-M   'P 1'
#
loop_
_entity.id
_entity.type
_entity.pdbx_description
1 polymer ?
#
loop_
_entity_poly.entity_id
_entity_poly.type
_entity_poly.pdbx_seq_one_letter_code
_entity_poly.pdbx_strand_id
1 'polypeptide(L)'
;MNNIIESLTSIDTDKMFVFLLAIFFTIEQLLENGAAMKKNSIHLFNNFILQAGYIILNILIGSIFVIIFDGVAKNKIGLLNHLELPYILKILVGIIVIDFISYWTHRLYHKWHLLWRLHRVHHSDTKMDSSTAFRAHPFDVFLDNGSVIIAGIAFGLDINIIVLRWIIYMPLFIAHHSSFRFPLWIDSFFGKVFVTPNFHKVHHHQDQIYTDSNYGNVFIFWDKLFGTFKELPVDNIKYGLIEFEGTNKQSFWYSLISPFINIKRFDK
;
A
#
# COMPACT_ATOMS: atom_id res chain seq x y z
N MET A 1 26.32 -8.50 -12.20
CA MET A 1 24.85 -8.43 -12.08
C MET A 1 24.36 -9.23 -10.87
N ASN A 2 24.76 -10.50 -10.74
CA ASN A 2 24.42 -11.32 -9.57
C ASN A 2 24.77 -10.63 -8.24
N ASN A 3 25.96 -10.03 -8.12
CA ASN A 3 26.37 -9.31 -6.91
C ASN A 3 25.49 -8.09 -6.56
N ILE A 4 24.89 -7.41 -7.55
CA ILE A 4 23.99 -6.26 -7.30
C ILE A 4 22.64 -6.76 -6.80
N ILE A 5 22.09 -7.77 -7.47
CA ILE A 5 20.81 -8.36 -7.08
C ILE A 5 20.93 -8.94 -5.68
N GLU A 6 21.98 -9.72 -5.41
CA GLU A 6 22.25 -10.31 -4.10
C GLU A 6 22.41 -9.23 -3.01
N SER A 7 23.15 -8.16 -3.30
CA SER A 7 23.27 -7.02 -2.38
C SER A 7 21.92 -6.36 -2.10
N LEU A 8 21.07 -6.16 -3.11
CA LEU A 8 19.76 -5.55 -2.92
C LEU A 8 18.81 -6.49 -2.16
N THR A 9 18.77 -7.77 -2.49
CA THR A 9 17.91 -8.75 -1.81
C THR A 9 18.39 -9.10 -0.39
N SER A 10 19.64 -8.78 -0.04
CA SER A 10 20.16 -8.88 1.33
C SER A 10 19.70 -7.75 2.25
N ILE A 11 19.05 -6.71 1.71
CA ILE A 11 18.48 -5.63 2.52
C ILE A 11 17.42 -6.24 3.43
N ASP A 12 17.61 -6.04 4.74
CA ASP A 12 16.63 -6.39 5.75
C ASP A 12 15.42 -5.45 5.61
N THR A 13 14.35 -5.95 4.98
CA THR A 13 13.16 -5.17 4.65
C THR A 13 12.41 -4.70 5.89
N ASP A 14 12.51 -5.42 7.00
CA ASP A 14 11.86 -5.03 8.26
C ASP A 14 12.60 -3.85 8.89
N LYS A 15 13.94 -3.90 8.93
CA LYS A 15 14.76 -2.75 9.35
C LYS A 15 14.56 -1.55 8.44
N MET A 16 14.49 -1.78 7.12
CA MET A 16 14.23 -0.71 6.16
C MET A 16 12.87 -0.06 6.42
N PHE A 17 11.84 -0.85 6.67
CA PHE A 17 10.49 -0.36 6.98
C PHE A 17 10.49 0.52 8.25
N VAL A 18 11.06 0.01 9.35
CA VAL A 18 11.15 0.75 10.62
C VAL A 18 11.96 2.04 10.44
N PHE A 19 13.07 1.99 9.70
CA PHE A 19 13.91 3.15 9.44
C PHE A 19 13.19 4.21 8.61
N LEU A 20 12.53 3.83 7.52
CA LEU A 20 11.75 4.74 6.69
C LEU A 20 10.62 5.38 7.49
N LEU A 21 9.87 4.59 8.27
CA LEU A 21 8.82 5.13 9.11
C LEU A 21 9.36 6.15 10.12
N ALA A 22 10.49 5.85 10.76
CA ALA A 22 11.14 6.78 11.68
C ALA A 22 11.54 8.09 10.99
N ILE A 23 12.05 8.03 9.76
CA ILE A 23 12.37 9.23 8.96
C ILE A 23 11.10 10.04 8.69
N PHE A 24 10.06 9.41 8.14
CA PHE A 24 8.82 10.09 7.76
C PHE A 24 8.15 10.72 8.97
N PHE A 25 8.04 9.98 10.07
CA PHE A 25 7.50 10.50 11.31
C PHE A 25 8.32 11.66 11.87
N THR A 26 9.65 11.59 11.79
CA THR A 26 10.53 12.70 12.19
C THR A 26 10.28 13.95 11.36
N ILE A 27 10.13 13.80 10.04
CA ILE A 27 9.80 14.92 9.14
C ILE A 27 8.44 15.52 9.52
N GLU A 28 7.43 14.70 9.78
CA GLU A 28 6.10 15.14 10.23
C GLU A 28 6.19 15.94 11.54
N GLN A 29 6.99 15.47 12.51
CA GLN A 29 7.22 16.24 13.74
C GLN A 29 7.89 17.59 13.46
N LEU A 30 8.91 17.64 12.61
CA LEU A 30 9.62 18.88 12.31
C LEU A 30 8.70 19.89 11.61
N LEU A 31 7.91 19.46 10.64
CA LEU A 31 6.99 20.33 9.89
C LEU A 31 5.82 20.83 10.73
N GLU A 32 5.41 20.07 11.75
CA GLU A 32 4.38 20.48 12.70
C GLU A 32 4.91 21.14 13.97
N ASN A 33 6.18 21.55 14.01
CA ASN A 33 6.84 22.15 15.19
C ASN A 33 6.67 21.29 16.47
N GLY A 34 6.78 19.96 16.31
CA GLY A 34 6.62 18.97 17.38
C GLY A 34 5.17 18.71 17.80
N ALA A 35 4.18 19.34 17.16
CA ALA A 35 2.78 19.21 17.54
C ALA A 35 2.13 17.91 17.03
N ALA A 36 2.68 17.24 16.01
CA ALA A 36 2.06 16.06 15.41
C ALA A 36 1.88 14.93 16.46
N MET A 37 2.92 14.63 17.24
CA MET A 37 2.84 13.64 18.33
C MET A 37 1.77 14.01 19.37
N LYS A 38 1.71 15.29 19.77
CA LYS A 38 0.76 15.74 20.80
C LYS A 38 -0.69 15.73 20.31
N LYS A 39 -0.91 16.03 19.03
CA LYS A 39 -2.24 16.04 18.40
C LYS A 39 -2.77 14.63 18.08
N ASN A 40 -1.87 13.70 17.79
CA ASN A 40 -2.20 12.40 17.20
C ASN A 40 -1.69 11.19 18.01
N SER A 41 -1.23 11.34 19.25
CA SER A 41 -0.71 10.22 20.06
C SER A 41 -1.68 9.04 20.19
N ILE A 42 -2.97 9.31 20.36
CA ILE A 42 -4.02 8.29 20.42
C ILE A 42 -4.18 7.60 19.06
N HIS A 43 -4.10 8.36 17.97
CA HIS A 43 -4.20 7.83 16.60
C HIS A 43 -3.01 6.93 16.28
N LEU A 44 -1.78 7.40 16.55
CA LEU A 44 -0.55 6.62 16.44
C LEU A 44 -0.61 5.33 17.27
N PHE A 45 -1.11 5.40 18.51
CA PHE A 45 -1.25 4.23 19.37
C PHE A 45 -2.20 3.18 18.77
N ASN A 46 -3.36 3.60 18.24
CA ASN A 46 -4.30 2.67 17.59
C ASN A 46 -3.69 2.02 16.34
N ASN A 47 -3.00 2.80 15.51
CA ASN A 47 -2.34 2.29 14.30
C ASN A 47 -1.18 1.32 14.66
N PHE A 48 -0.42 1.62 15.71
CA PHE A 48 0.64 0.73 16.18
C PHE A 48 0.11 -0.59 16.74
N ILE A 49 -1.02 -0.60 17.45
CA ILE A 49 -1.62 -1.87 17.93
C ILE A 49 -2.14 -2.70 16.75
N LEU A 50 -2.74 -2.07 15.73
CA LEU A 50 -3.10 -2.77 14.49
C LEU A 50 -1.85 -3.44 13.88
N GLN A 51 -0.73 -2.71 13.78
CA GLN A 51 0.53 -3.27 13.28
C GLN A 51 1.08 -4.39 14.15
N ALA A 52 1.06 -4.26 15.48
CA ALA A 52 1.58 -5.28 16.38
C ALA A 52 0.83 -6.62 16.20
N GLY A 53 -0.49 -6.56 15.96
CA GLY A 53 -1.28 -7.73 15.55
C GLY A 53 -0.82 -8.31 14.20
N TYR A 54 -0.40 -7.47 13.26
CA TYR A 54 0.11 -7.89 11.94
C TYR A 54 1.51 -8.46 11.95
N ILE A 55 2.39 -8.12 12.91
CA ILE A 55 3.74 -8.69 12.94
C ILE A 55 3.69 -10.22 13.03
N ILE A 56 2.78 -10.77 13.85
CA ILE A 56 2.57 -12.23 13.96
C ILE A 56 2.09 -12.79 12.60
N LEU A 57 1.20 -12.06 11.93
CA LEU A 57 0.69 -12.43 10.62
C LEU A 57 1.76 -12.41 9.53
N ASN A 58 2.67 -11.45 9.59
CA ASN A 58 3.75 -11.28 8.61
C ASN A 58 4.74 -12.43 8.65
N ILE A 59 5.00 -13.02 9.82
CA ILE A 59 5.83 -14.24 9.93
C ILE A 59 5.17 -15.41 9.18
N LEU A 60 3.84 -15.58 9.35
CA LEU A 60 3.08 -16.59 8.63
C LEU A 60 3.08 -16.33 7.12
N ILE A 61 2.79 -15.10 6.70
CA ILE A 61 2.77 -14.70 5.28
C ILE A 61 4.16 -14.88 4.65
N GLY A 62 5.23 -14.45 5.33
CA GLY A 62 6.61 -14.63 4.86
C GLY A 62 6.95 -16.11 4.65
N SER A 63 6.53 -16.98 5.57
CA SER A 63 6.69 -18.43 5.44
C SER A 63 5.92 -18.99 4.24
N ILE A 64 4.68 -18.53 4.02
CA ILE A 64 3.87 -18.89 2.85
C ILE A 64 4.55 -18.46 1.54
N PHE A 65 5.10 -17.24 1.50
CA PHE A 65 5.81 -16.72 0.32
C PHE A 65 7.02 -17.59 -0.03
N VAL A 66 7.85 -17.94 0.96
CA VAL A 66 9.01 -18.80 0.73
C VAL A 66 8.59 -20.16 0.18
N ILE A 67 7.60 -20.81 0.79
CA ILE A 67 7.11 -22.13 0.35
C ILE A 67 6.57 -22.07 -1.08
N ILE A 68 5.72 -21.08 -1.39
CA ILE A 68 5.10 -20.95 -2.70
C ILE A 68 6.16 -20.65 -3.77
N PHE A 69 7.01 -19.65 -3.55
CA PHE A 69 7.93 -19.20 -4.59
C PHE A 69 9.13 -20.12 -4.79
N ASP A 70 9.57 -20.85 -3.76
CA ASP A 70 10.51 -21.97 -3.93
C ASP A 70 9.85 -23.08 -4.78
N GLY A 71 8.59 -23.42 -4.49
CA GLY A 71 7.81 -24.36 -5.29
C GLY A 71 7.64 -23.93 -6.75
N VAL A 72 7.34 -22.65 -7.00
CA VAL A 72 7.21 -22.07 -8.34
C VAL A 72 8.55 -22.17 -9.09
N ALA A 73 9.65 -21.77 -8.47
CA ALA A 73 10.98 -21.82 -9.07
C ALA A 73 11.43 -23.25 -9.35
N LYS A 74 11.30 -24.15 -8.38
CA LYS A 74 11.72 -25.57 -8.48
C LYS A 74 10.96 -26.32 -9.57
N ASN A 75 9.66 -26.09 -9.68
CA ASN A 75 8.81 -26.78 -10.66
C ASN A 75 8.65 -26.01 -11.98
N LYS A 76 9.35 -24.86 -12.14
CA LYS A 76 9.28 -24.00 -13.32
C LYS A 76 7.84 -23.62 -13.70
N ILE A 77 7.01 -23.34 -12.70
CA ILE A 77 5.61 -22.94 -12.89
C ILE A 77 5.56 -21.51 -13.43
N GLY A 78 4.63 -21.22 -14.33
CA GLY A 78 4.31 -19.85 -14.76
C GLY A 78 5.04 -19.37 -16.00
N LEU A 79 4.47 -18.35 -16.65
CA LEU A 79 4.80 -17.96 -18.02
C LEU A 79 6.29 -17.67 -18.26
N LEU A 80 6.94 -16.88 -17.38
CA LEU A 80 8.32 -16.46 -17.60
C LEU A 80 9.34 -17.59 -17.39
N ASN A 81 8.94 -18.71 -16.77
CA ASN A 81 9.81 -19.87 -16.61
C ASN A 81 9.91 -20.72 -17.89
N HIS A 82 9.00 -20.52 -18.84
CA HIS A 82 9.02 -21.16 -20.15
C HIS A 82 9.63 -20.29 -21.25
N LEU A 83 10.07 -19.07 -20.92
CA LEU A 83 10.69 -18.13 -21.85
C LEU A 83 12.19 -17.99 -21.57
N GLU A 84 12.98 -18.02 -22.64
CA GLU A 84 14.42 -17.73 -22.60
C GLU A 84 14.65 -16.21 -22.57
N LEU A 85 14.45 -15.61 -21.39
CA LEU A 85 14.66 -14.18 -21.16
C LEU A 85 15.85 -13.95 -20.22
N PRO A 86 16.68 -12.91 -20.47
CA PRO A 86 17.61 -12.39 -19.49
C PRO A 86 16.90 -12.12 -18.16
N TYR A 87 17.55 -12.48 -17.05
CA TYR A 87 16.94 -12.38 -15.72
C TYR A 87 16.48 -10.95 -15.37
N ILE A 88 17.21 -9.93 -15.83
CA ILE A 88 16.81 -8.53 -15.64
C ILE A 88 15.46 -8.20 -16.29
N LEU A 89 15.15 -8.79 -17.45
CA LEU A 89 13.83 -8.62 -18.07
C LEU A 89 12.76 -9.34 -17.26
N LYS A 90 13.06 -10.49 -16.67
CA LYS A 90 12.12 -11.17 -15.74
C LYS A 90 11.82 -10.32 -14.51
N ILE A 91 12.83 -9.65 -13.95
CA ILE A 91 12.63 -8.69 -12.84
C ILE A 91 11.73 -7.52 -13.27
N LEU A 92 12.05 -6.86 -14.38
CA LEU A 92 11.29 -5.70 -14.85
C LEU A 92 9.84 -6.06 -15.17
N VAL A 93 9.63 -7.14 -15.93
CA VAL A 93 8.29 -7.64 -16.24
C VAL A 93 7.59 -8.07 -14.96
N GLY A 94 8.28 -8.76 -14.05
CA GLY A 94 7.76 -9.18 -12.75
C GLY A 94 7.21 -8.04 -11.91
N ILE A 95 7.96 -6.94 -11.78
CA ILE A 95 7.52 -5.74 -11.05
C ILE A 95 6.27 -5.14 -11.71
N ILE A 96 6.26 -5.03 -13.05
CA ILE A 96 5.13 -4.47 -13.80
C ILE A 96 3.87 -5.33 -13.65
N VAL A 97 3.97 -6.66 -13.77
CA VAL A 97 2.79 -7.55 -13.69
C VAL A 97 2.26 -7.67 -12.26
N ILE A 98 3.13 -7.61 -11.24
CA ILE A 98 2.69 -7.51 -9.85
C ILE A 98 1.89 -6.21 -9.68
N ASP A 99 2.44 -5.07 -10.10
CA ASP A 99 1.75 -3.78 -9.97
C ASP A 99 0.42 -3.74 -10.75
N PHE A 100 0.37 -4.34 -11.93
CA PHE A 100 -0.86 -4.49 -12.72
C PHE A 100 -1.93 -5.29 -11.99
N ILE A 101 -1.57 -6.45 -11.42
CA ILE A 101 -2.51 -7.29 -10.68
C ILE A 101 -2.95 -6.58 -9.40
N SER A 102 -2.03 -5.92 -8.70
CA SER A 102 -2.36 -5.10 -7.53
C SER A 102 -3.32 -3.94 -7.89
N TYR A 103 -3.14 -3.25 -9.03
CA TYR A 103 -4.07 -2.22 -9.50
C TYR A 103 -5.50 -2.75 -9.63
N TRP A 104 -5.67 -3.91 -10.27
CA TRP A 104 -7.00 -4.51 -10.45
C TRP A 104 -7.60 -5.03 -9.15
N THR A 105 -6.78 -5.64 -8.29
CA THR A 105 -7.21 -6.05 -6.94
C THR A 105 -7.68 -4.84 -6.12
N HIS A 106 -6.91 -3.76 -6.14
CA HIS A 106 -7.24 -2.53 -5.44
C HIS A 106 -8.54 -1.92 -5.98
N ARG A 107 -8.69 -1.83 -7.30
CA ARG A 107 -9.95 -1.42 -7.93
C ARG A 107 -11.12 -2.33 -7.52
N LEU A 108 -10.90 -3.64 -7.42
CA LEU A 108 -11.91 -4.60 -6.98
C LEU A 108 -12.32 -4.38 -5.52
N TYR A 109 -11.38 -3.99 -4.64
CA TYR A 109 -11.69 -3.60 -3.26
C TYR A 109 -12.73 -2.48 -3.20
N HIS A 110 -12.64 -1.51 -4.10
CA HIS A 110 -13.56 -0.38 -4.13
C HIS A 110 -14.92 -0.70 -4.77
N LYS A 111 -14.95 -1.64 -5.71
CA LYS A 111 -16.17 -1.98 -6.46
C LYS A 111 -17.00 -3.09 -5.83
N TRP A 112 -16.39 -4.01 -5.09
CA TRP A 112 -17.12 -5.10 -4.46
C TRP A 112 -17.36 -4.86 -2.97
N HIS A 113 -18.63 -4.79 -2.57
CA HIS A 113 -19.04 -4.38 -1.22
C HIS A 113 -18.40 -5.16 -0.06
N LEU A 114 -18.11 -6.45 -0.21
CA LEU A 114 -17.46 -7.24 0.84
C LEU A 114 -15.98 -6.88 1.00
N LEU A 115 -15.28 -6.69 -0.11
CA LEU A 115 -13.88 -6.27 -0.08
C LEU A 115 -13.76 -4.83 0.39
N TRP A 116 -14.68 -3.95 -0.03
CA TRP A 116 -14.75 -2.58 0.45
C TRP A 116 -14.90 -2.52 1.97
N ARG A 117 -15.68 -3.42 2.58
CA ARG A 117 -15.83 -3.45 4.05
C ARG A 117 -14.52 -3.68 4.78
N LEU A 118 -13.61 -4.45 4.19
CA LEU A 118 -12.26 -4.67 4.72
C LEU A 118 -11.38 -3.45 4.41
N HIS A 119 -11.34 -3.03 3.16
CA HIS A 119 -10.43 -1.99 2.70
C HIS A 119 -10.79 -0.60 3.24
N ARG A 120 -12.07 -0.31 3.50
CA ARG A 120 -12.50 0.96 4.11
C ARG A 120 -11.92 1.18 5.51
N VAL A 121 -11.39 0.15 6.18
CA VAL A 121 -10.63 0.33 7.42
C VAL A 121 -9.42 1.21 7.16
N HIS A 122 -8.73 0.99 6.05
CA HIS A 122 -7.64 1.83 5.58
C HIS A 122 -8.08 3.26 5.29
N HIS A 123 -9.13 3.42 4.48
CA HIS A 123 -9.69 4.72 4.15
C HIS A 123 -10.39 5.45 5.30
N SER A 124 -10.66 4.78 6.42
CA SER A 124 -11.38 5.40 7.53
C SER A 124 -10.53 6.37 8.34
N ASP A 125 -9.24 6.50 8.02
CA ASP A 125 -8.33 7.39 8.74
C ASP A 125 -8.63 8.87 8.48
N THR A 126 -9.20 9.53 9.48
CA THR A 126 -9.53 10.97 9.42
C THR A 126 -8.32 11.88 9.68
N LYS A 127 -7.17 11.31 10.06
CA LYS A 127 -5.96 12.03 10.44
C LYS A 127 -4.73 11.38 9.80
N MET A 128 -4.79 11.21 8.48
CA MET A 128 -3.76 10.50 7.74
C MET A 128 -2.35 11.04 8.01
N ASP A 129 -1.47 10.15 8.42
CA ASP A 129 -0.04 10.38 8.58
C ASP A 129 0.72 9.08 8.26
N SER A 130 2.06 9.11 8.34
CA SER A 130 2.88 7.94 8.00
C SER A 130 2.50 6.65 8.74
N SER A 131 1.84 6.74 9.91
CA SER A 131 1.33 5.58 10.65
C SER A 131 0.07 4.96 10.05
N THR A 132 -0.65 5.66 9.16
CA THR A 132 -1.80 5.12 8.40
C THR A 132 -1.41 3.94 7.53
N ALA A 133 -0.13 3.80 7.18
CA ALA A 133 0.43 2.59 6.56
C ALA A 133 0.16 1.30 7.37
N PHE A 134 -0.08 1.42 8.69
CA PHE A 134 -0.45 0.31 9.57
C PHE A 134 -1.95 0.05 9.67
N ARG A 135 -2.76 0.98 9.15
CA ARG A 135 -4.20 0.91 9.26
C ARG A 135 -4.74 0.06 8.12
N ALA A 136 -4.67 -1.24 8.28
CA ALA A 136 -5.36 -2.22 7.44
C ALA A 136 -6.27 -3.09 8.32
N HIS A 137 -7.03 -4.00 7.73
CA HIS A 137 -7.66 -5.13 8.43
C HIS A 137 -6.84 -6.41 8.14
N PRO A 138 -6.72 -7.41 9.04
CA PRO A 138 -5.89 -8.60 8.76
C PRO A 138 -6.26 -9.34 7.47
N PHE A 139 -7.57 -9.45 7.19
CA PHE A 139 -8.04 -10.05 5.92
C PHE A 139 -7.71 -9.20 4.69
N ASP A 140 -7.62 -7.87 4.82
CA ASP A 140 -7.18 -7.01 3.73
C ASP A 140 -5.71 -7.27 3.39
N VAL A 141 -4.86 -7.40 4.43
CA VAL A 141 -3.44 -7.77 4.28
C VAL A 141 -3.28 -9.12 3.58
N PHE A 142 -4.09 -10.13 3.92
CA PHE A 142 -4.07 -11.42 3.24
C PHE A 142 -4.47 -11.33 1.77
N LEU A 143 -5.50 -10.54 1.44
CA LEU A 143 -5.96 -10.37 0.08
C LEU A 143 -4.92 -9.63 -0.77
N ASP A 144 -4.27 -8.61 -0.21
CA ASP A 144 -3.23 -7.85 -0.91
C ASP A 144 -2.03 -8.74 -1.22
N ASN A 145 -1.55 -9.49 -0.23
CA ASN A 145 -0.50 -10.49 -0.41
C ASN A 145 -0.92 -11.63 -1.36
N GLY A 146 -2.20 -12.01 -1.34
CA GLY A 146 -2.78 -12.97 -2.27
C GLY A 146 -2.66 -12.50 -3.73
N SER A 147 -2.79 -11.20 -3.99
CA SER A 147 -2.58 -10.62 -5.33
C SER A 147 -1.14 -10.82 -5.83
N VAL A 148 -0.16 -10.67 -4.95
CA VAL A 148 1.26 -10.89 -5.25
C VAL A 148 1.54 -12.38 -5.49
N ILE A 149 0.94 -13.26 -4.68
CA ILE A 149 1.02 -14.72 -4.87
C ILE A 149 0.43 -15.13 -6.22
N ILE A 150 -0.74 -14.62 -6.58
CA ILE A 150 -1.39 -14.89 -7.87
C ILE A 150 -0.48 -14.44 -9.02
N ALA A 151 0.07 -13.22 -8.94
CA ALA A 151 1.01 -12.72 -9.93
C ALA A 151 2.24 -13.62 -10.06
N GLY A 152 2.85 -13.99 -8.93
CA GLY A 152 4.06 -14.78 -8.95
C GLY A 152 3.87 -16.21 -9.42
N ILE A 153 2.73 -16.85 -9.12
CA ILE A 153 2.39 -18.17 -9.68
C ILE A 153 2.12 -18.07 -11.18
N ALA A 154 1.28 -17.12 -11.62
CA ALA A 154 0.88 -17.00 -13.02
C ALA A 154 2.07 -16.70 -13.94
N PHE A 155 2.99 -15.83 -13.49
CA PHE A 155 4.14 -15.41 -14.29
C PHE A 155 5.44 -16.15 -13.94
N GLY A 156 5.46 -16.98 -12.90
CA GLY A 156 6.63 -17.76 -12.54
C GLY A 156 7.74 -16.92 -11.91
N LEU A 157 7.37 -16.03 -11.00
CA LEU A 157 8.28 -15.11 -10.33
C LEU A 157 8.94 -15.81 -9.13
N ASP A 158 10.25 -15.68 -9.01
CA ASP A 158 10.98 -16.14 -7.83
C ASP A 158 10.95 -15.11 -6.69
N ILE A 159 11.40 -15.54 -5.51
CA ILE A 159 11.38 -14.72 -4.30
C ILE A 159 12.21 -13.43 -4.43
N ASN A 160 13.28 -13.41 -5.23
CA ASN A 160 14.11 -12.21 -5.40
C ASN A 160 13.32 -11.12 -6.13
N ILE A 161 12.52 -11.47 -7.14
CA ILE A 161 11.66 -10.52 -7.84
C ILE A 161 10.63 -9.93 -6.87
N ILE A 162 10.05 -10.74 -5.99
CA ILE A 162 9.08 -10.29 -4.99
C ILE A 162 9.71 -9.33 -3.99
N VAL A 163 10.89 -9.68 -3.46
CA VAL A 163 11.65 -8.84 -2.53
C VAL A 163 12.09 -7.53 -3.18
N LEU A 164 12.61 -7.57 -4.40
CA LEU A 164 13.01 -6.37 -5.15
C LEU A 164 11.82 -5.44 -5.40
N ARG A 165 10.67 -6.00 -5.78
CA ARG A 165 9.42 -5.23 -5.90
C ARG A 165 9.05 -4.56 -4.58
N TRP A 166 9.16 -5.28 -3.46
CA TRP A 166 8.85 -4.74 -2.14
C TRP A 166 9.82 -3.63 -1.73
N ILE A 167 11.12 -3.78 -2.00
CA ILE A 167 12.12 -2.75 -1.74
C ILE A 167 11.81 -1.47 -2.52
N ILE A 168 11.37 -1.59 -3.78
CA ILE A 168 11.00 -0.45 -4.62
C ILE A 168 9.71 0.22 -4.12
N TYR A 169 8.70 -0.57 -3.74
CA TYR A 169 7.38 -0.04 -3.38
C TYR A 169 7.32 0.53 -1.96
N MET A 170 8.03 -0.04 -0.99
CA MET A 170 7.91 0.33 0.42
C MET A 170 8.14 1.83 0.72
N PRO A 171 9.13 2.52 0.12
CA PRO A 171 9.27 3.97 0.28
C PRO A 171 8.05 4.74 -0.22
N LEU A 172 7.46 4.32 -1.35
CA LEU A 172 6.24 4.92 -1.89
C LEU A 172 5.06 4.67 -0.96
N PHE A 173 4.90 3.43 -0.48
CA PHE A 173 3.83 3.05 0.44
C PHE A 173 3.81 3.91 1.71
N ILE A 174 4.97 4.18 2.32
CA ILE A 174 5.06 5.07 3.49
C ILE A 174 4.82 6.52 3.08
N ALA A 175 5.42 6.97 1.97
CA ALA A 175 5.28 8.34 1.49
C ALA A 175 3.85 8.72 1.11
N HIS A 176 3.10 7.79 0.53
CA HIS A 176 1.70 7.94 0.13
C HIS A 176 0.79 8.37 1.28
N HIS A 177 1.14 7.99 2.50
CA HIS A 177 0.33 8.24 3.69
C HIS A 177 0.86 9.39 4.55
N SER A 178 1.98 10.02 4.21
CA SER A 178 2.55 11.06 5.06
C SER A 178 1.59 12.23 5.25
N SER A 179 1.62 12.92 6.40
CA SER A 179 0.72 14.05 6.65
C SER A 179 1.06 15.27 5.79
N PHE A 180 2.35 15.46 5.47
CA PHE A 180 2.86 16.65 4.79
C PHE A 180 2.67 16.62 3.27
N ARG A 181 2.49 17.80 2.68
CA ARG A 181 2.40 17.97 1.22
C ARG A 181 3.77 17.85 0.57
N PHE A 182 3.87 17.03 -0.47
CA PHE A 182 5.08 17.01 -1.30
C PHE A 182 5.10 18.18 -2.28
N PRO A 183 6.28 18.75 -2.60
CA PRO A 183 6.41 19.79 -3.61
C PRO A 183 5.81 19.41 -4.97
N LEU A 184 5.11 20.33 -5.63
CA LEU A 184 4.41 20.08 -6.91
C LEU A 184 5.33 19.66 -8.07
N TRP A 185 6.62 19.95 -7.99
CA TRP A 185 7.58 19.51 -9.00
C TRP A 185 7.72 17.97 -9.01
N ILE A 186 7.46 17.30 -7.89
CA ILE A 186 7.45 15.83 -7.79
C ILE A 186 6.30 15.28 -8.63
N ASP A 187 5.10 15.84 -8.50
CA ASP A 187 3.94 15.47 -9.33
C ASP A 187 4.21 15.74 -10.81
N SER A 188 4.78 16.90 -11.12
CA SER A 188 5.06 17.32 -12.50
C SER A 188 6.10 16.43 -13.20
N PHE A 189 7.11 15.96 -12.46
CA PHE A 189 8.21 15.17 -13.02
C PHE A 189 7.96 13.67 -12.88
N PHE A 190 7.80 13.18 -11.65
CA PHE A 190 7.64 11.76 -11.35
C PHE A 190 6.21 11.26 -11.59
N GLY A 191 5.20 12.13 -11.42
CA GLY A 191 3.79 11.80 -11.67
C GLY A 191 3.43 11.50 -13.14
N LYS A 192 4.41 11.52 -14.04
CA LYS A 192 4.27 10.96 -15.39
C LYS A 192 4.32 9.44 -15.39
N VAL A 193 5.08 8.84 -14.48
CA VAL A 193 5.37 7.39 -14.42
C VAL A 193 4.89 6.77 -13.12
N PHE A 194 5.11 7.44 -11.99
CA PHE A 194 4.85 6.91 -10.66
C PHE A 194 3.62 7.53 -10.02
N VAL A 195 2.97 6.76 -9.13
CA VAL A 195 1.96 7.32 -8.22
C VAL A 195 2.68 8.15 -7.18
N THR A 196 2.54 9.47 -7.24
CA THR A 196 3.14 10.35 -6.25
C THR A 196 2.32 10.35 -4.96
N PRO A 197 2.92 10.77 -3.83
CA PRO A 197 2.19 10.93 -2.58
C PRO A 197 0.96 11.83 -2.69
N ASN A 198 1.06 12.94 -3.42
CA ASN A 198 -0.08 13.85 -3.60
C ASN A 198 -1.19 13.20 -4.43
N PHE A 199 -0.88 12.37 -5.44
CA PHE A 199 -1.90 11.64 -6.18
C PHE A 199 -2.59 10.58 -5.32
N HIS A 200 -1.84 9.83 -4.51
CA HIS A 200 -2.42 8.85 -3.59
C HIS A 200 -3.29 9.50 -2.50
N LYS A 201 -2.92 10.70 -2.02
CA LYS A 201 -3.77 11.46 -1.08
C LYS A 201 -5.17 11.74 -1.62
N VAL A 202 -5.33 11.97 -2.93
CA VAL A 202 -6.64 12.18 -3.56
C VAL A 202 -7.52 10.93 -3.42
N HIS A 203 -6.93 9.74 -3.46
CA HIS A 203 -7.62 8.47 -3.24
C HIS A 203 -8.10 8.28 -1.79
N HIS A 204 -7.45 8.94 -0.82
CA HIS A 204 -7.91 8.99 0.57
C HIS A 204 -8.89 10.11 0.87
N HIS A 205 -9.35 10.83 -0.15
CA HIS A 205 -10.35 11.86 0.00
C HIS A 205 -11.69 11.28 0.45
N GLN A 206 -12.43 12.06 1.23
CA GLN A 206 -13.69 11.71 1.85
C GLN A 206 -14.85 11.57 0.85
N ASP A 207 -14.90 12.45 -0.16
CA ASP A 207 -15.88 12.35 -1.24
C ASP A 207 -15.56 11.19 -2.19
N GLN A 208 -16.61 10.41 -2.46
CA GLN A 208 -16.52 9.10 -3.08
C GLN A 208 -15.98 9.12 -4.51
N ILE A 209 -16.23 10.21 -5.25
CA ILE A 209 -15.71 10.40 -6.59
C ILE A 209 -14.18 10.42 -6.61
N TYR A 210 -13.54 10.91 -5.54
CA TYR A 210 -12.08 10.94 -5.40
C TYR A 210 -11.57 9.67 -4.69
N THR A 211 -12.34 9.11 -3.74
CA THR A 211 -11.99 7.82 -3.12
C THR A 211 -11.87 6.70 -4.16
N ASP A 212 -12.77 6.68 -5.16
CA ASP A 212 -12.75 5.70 -6.25
C ASP A 212 -11.88 6.16 -7.43
N SER A 213 -10.63 6.51 -7.15
CA SER A 213 -9.64 6.94 -8.14
C SER A 213 -8.21 6.57 -7.71
N ASN A 214 -7.23 6.72 -8.60
CA ASN A 214 -5.80 6.57 -8.30
C ASN A 214 -5.43 5.25 -7.57
N TYR A 215 -5.83 4.12 -8.15
CA TYR A 215 -5.63 2.78 -7.56
C TYR A 215 -4.21 2.22 -7.71
N GLY A 216 -3.36 2.83 -8.53
CA GLY A 216 -2.00 2.37 -8.74
C GLY A 216 -1.16 2.40 -7.46
N ASN A 217 -0.28 1.40 -7.32
CA ASN A 217 0.66 1.32 -6.19
C ASN A 217 2.00 1.96 -6.57
N VAL A 218 2.64 1.47 -7.63
CA VAL A 218 3.90 2.04 -8.14
C VAL A 218 3.62 2.95 -9.32
N PHE A 219 2.87 2.46 -10.32
CA PHE A 219 2.77 3.13 -11.60
C PHE A 219 1.43 3.83 -11.83
N ILE A 220 1.48 5.12 -12.16
CA ILE A 220 0.28 5.95 -12.40
C ILE A 220 -0.35 5.70 -13.77
N PHE A 221 0.38 5.07 -14.68
CA PHE A 221 -0.13 4.88 -16.04
C PHE A 221 -1.32 3.93 -16.09
N TRP A 222 -1.50 3.04 -15.10
CA TRP A 222 -2.71 2.23 -15.01
C TRP A 222 -3.95 3.09 -14.81
N ASP A 223 -3.88 4.07 -13.90
CA ASP A 223 -4.98 5.00 -13.68
C ASP A 223 -5.29 5.87 -14.89
N LYS A 224 -4.26 6.31 -15.61
CA LYS A 224 -4.43 7.07 -16.85
C LYS A 224 -5.01 6.22 -17.97
N LEU A 225 -4.54 4.97 -18.11
CA LEU A 225 -4.99 4.03 -19.14
C LEU A 225 -6.45 3.61 -18.93
N PHE A 226 -6.83 3.33 -17.69
CA PHE A 226 -8.15 2.80 -17.35
C PHE A 226 -9.14 3.87 -16.87
N GLY A 227 -8.79 5.15 -17.00
CA GLY A 227 -9.68 6.28 -16.75
C GLY A 227 -10.04 6.50 -15.28
N THR A 228 -9.16 6.10 -14.35
CA THR A 228 -9.34 6.26 -12.90
C THR A 228 -8.45 7.34 -12.30
N PHE A 229 -7.70 8.07 -13.13
CA PHE A 229 -6.85 9.17 -12.66
C PHE A 229 -7.66 10.40 -12.23
N LYS A 230 -7.36 10.94 -11.04
CA LYS A 230 -7.88 12.24 -10.56
C LYS A 230 -6.80 13.04 -9.86
N GLU A 231 -6.94 14.36 -9.95
CA GLU A 231 -6.10 15.31 -9.23
C GLU A 231 -6.99 16.25 -8.42
N LEU A 232 -6.48 16.64 -7.25
CA LEU A 232 -7.06 17.66 -6.41
C LEU A 232 -5.91 18.37 -5.67
N PRO A 233 -5.93 19.70 -5.50
CA PRO A 233 -4.97 20.36 -4.64
C PRO A 233 -5.00 19.75 -3.24
N VAL A 234 -3.83 19.41 -2.69
CA VAL A 234 -3.72 18.72 -1.38
C VAL A 234 -4.44 19.48 -0.27
N ASP A 235 -4.43 20.81 -0.32
CA ASP A 235 -5.07 21.66 0.68
C ASP A 235 -6.61 21.54 0.69
N ASN A 236 -7.20 21.01 -0.38
CA ASN A 236 -8.63 20.74 -0.49
C ASN A 236 -9.00 19.32 -0.04
N ILE A 237 -8.03 18.47 0.30
CA ILE A 237 -8.29 17.08 0.66
C ILE A 237 -8.80 16.99 2.09
N LYS A 238 -9.99 16.39 2.24
CA LYS A 238 -10.51 15.94 3.54
C LYS A 238 -10.29 14.43 3.61
N TYR A 239 -9.47 13.98 4.57
CA TYR A 239 -9.16 12.57 4.74
C TYR A 239 -10.24 11.83 5.52
N GLY A 240 -10.30 10.52 5.33
CA GLY A 240 -11.18 9.65 6.07
C GLY A 240 -12.55 9.51 5.42
N LEU A 241 -13.43 8.74 6.05
CA LEU A 241 -14.80 8.55 5.60
C LEU A 241 -15.78 9.23 6.56
N ILE A 242 -16.81 9.91 6.04
CA ILE A 242 -17.83 10.62 6.85
C ILE A 242 -18.42 9.69 7.91
N GLU A 243 -18.76 8.46 7.53
CA GLU A 243 -19.36 7.47 8.41
C GLU A 243 -18.41 6.97 9.50
N PHE A 244 -17.10 7.25 9.41
CA PHE A 244 -16.07 6.90 10.39
C PHE A 244 -15.59 8.09 11.24
N GLU A 245 -16.18 9.28 11.09
CA GLU A 245 -15.87 10.42 11.94
C GLU A 245 -16.23 10.14 13.43
N GLY A 246 -15.41 10.70 14.32
CA GLY A 246 -15.55 10.57 15.78
C GLY A 246 -14.54 9.61 16.40
N THR A 247 -14.04 9.97 17.59
CA THR A 247 -12.92 9.28 18.27
C THR A 247 -13.16 7.78 18.48
N ASN A 248 -14.38 7.36 18.82
CA ASN A 248 -14.72 5.96 19.04
C ASN A 248 -14.54 5.10 17.78
N LYS A 249 -14.85 5.65 16.60
CA LYS A 249 -14.77 4.94 15.32
C LYS A 249 -13.35 4.87 14.75
N GLN A 250 -12.43 5.65 15.32
CA GLN A 250 -11.01 5.64 14.97
C GLN A 250 -10.22 4.62 15.81
N SER A 251 -10.85 3.98 16.80
CA SER A 251 -10.21 3.02 17.69
C SER A 251 -9.78 1.72 17.00
N PHE A 252 -8.79 1.05 17.58
CA PHE A 252 -8.38 -0.31 17.21
C PHE A 252 -9.57 -1.28 17.12
N TRP A 253 -10.40 -1.34 18.16
CA TRP A 253 -11.53 -2.27 18.23
C TRP A 253 -12.57 -1.99 17.15
N TYR A 254 -12.89 -0.72 16.91
CA TYR A 254 -13.83 -0.38 15.86
C TYR A 254 -13.26 -0.71 14.48
N SER A 255 -11.96 -0.49 14.25
CA SER A 255 -11.29 -0.85 13.00
C SER A 255 -11.42 -2.36 12.70
N LEU A 256 -11.30 -3.22 13.72
CA LEU A 256 -11.48 -4.67 13.57
C LEU A 256 -12.94 -5.11 13.36
N ILE A 257 -13.90 -4.46 14.01
CA ILE A 257 -15.31 -4.89 13.97
C ILE A 257 -16.06 -4.25 12.78
N SER A 258 -15.64 -3.07 12.33
CA SER A 258 -16.32 -2.29 11.30
C SER A 258 -16.59 -3.04 9.99
N PRO A 259 -15.77 -4.00 9.52
CA PRO A 259 -16.11 -4.76 8.32
C PRO A 259 -17.33 -5.67 8.47
N PHE A 260 -17.65 -6.08 9.71
CA PHE A 260 -18.73 -7.04 10.01
C PHE A 260 -20.05 -6.36 10.37
N ILE A 261 -20.05 -5.04 10.54
CA ILE A 261 -21.27 -4.27 10.79
C ILE A 261 -21.72 -3.53 9.52
N ASN A 262 -23.03 -3.40 9.37
CA ASN A 262 -23.60 -2.70 8.23
C ASN A 262 -23.50 -1.18 8.47
N ILE A 263 -22.58 -0.53 7.78
CA ILE A 263 -22.43 0.93 7.80
C ILE A 263 -22.86 1.43 6.43
N LYS A 264 -23.90 2.27 6.40
CA LYS A 264 -24.37 2.90 5.18
C LYS A 264 -23.32 3.89 4.68
N ARG A 265 -22.86 3.69 3.44
CA ARG A 265 -21.95 4.61 2.75
C ARG A 265 -22.68 5.92 2.48
N PHE A 266 -22.03 7.05 2.76
CA PHE A 266 -22.55 8.36 2.36
C PHE A 266 -22.02 8.69 0.97
N ASP A 267 -22.78 8.31 -0.06
CA ASP A 267 -22.46 8.69 -1.44
C ASP A 267 -22.84 10.17 -1.63
N LYS A 268 -21.86 11.07 -1.50
CA LYS A 268 -21.98 12.47 -1.94
C LYS A 268 -21.32 12.64 -3.29
#